data_AF-A0A8J2L454-F1
#
_entry.id   AF-A0A8J2L454-F1
#
_cell.length_a   1.000
_cell.length_b   1.000
_cell.length_c   1.000
_cell.angle_alpha   90.00
_cell.angle_beta   90.00
_cell.angle_gamma   90.00
#
_symmetry.space_group_name_H-M   'P 1'
#
loop_
_entity.id
_entity.type
_entity.pdbx_description
1 polymer ?
#
loop_
_entity_poly.entity_id
_entity_poly.type
_entity_poly.pdbx_seq_one_letter_code
_entity_poly.pdbx_strand_id
1 'polypeptide(L)'
;AISQSGNALNYFAFTKDPRSQALRLGQSMNCPTNTSQEMVACLKNKPALELNRANNKYLDFIEGRHEMYRPSPEIVIDNDTFLTDEPHKLILEGKVADVPWIVGANTNEALLFIIRTLSKEF
;
A
#
# COMPACT_ATOMS: atom_id res chain seq x y z
N ALA A 1 18.84 -5.26 -12.37
CA ALA A 1 18.26 -5.00 -11.03
C ALA A 1 18.22 -6.28 -10.20
N ILE A 2 18.17 -6.19 -8.87
CA ILE A 2 18.03 -7.35 -7.97
C ILE A 2 16.85 -7.09 -7.01
N SER A 3 15.90 -8.02 -6.95
CA SER A 3 14.75 -7.98 -6.04
C SER A 3 14.82 -9.15 -5.06
N GLN A 4 14.95 -8.84 -3.77
CA GLN A 4 15.12 -9.83 -2.70
C GLN A 4 13.84 -9.92 -1.88
N SER A 5 13.20 -11.09 -1.90
CA SER A 5 12.00 -11.42 -1.11
C SER A 5 10.75 -10.57 -1.39
N GLY A 6 10.71 -9.86 -2.52
CA GLY A 6 9.55 -9.08 -2.93
C GLY A 6 9.71 -8.43 -4.30
N ASN A 7 8.60 -8.20 -4.99
CA ASN A 7 8.48 -7.51 -6.26
C ASN A 7 7.07 -6.86 -6.39
N ALA A 8 6.86 -6.12 -7.48
CA ALA A 8 5.63 -5.35 -7.70
C ALA A 8 4.34 -6.19 -7.85
N LEU A 9 4.46 -7.52 -8.02
CA LEU A 9 3.33 -8.45 -8.14
C LEU A 9 2.93 -9.09 -6.80
N ASN A 10 3.68 -8.86 -5.72
CA ASN A 10 3.27 -9.32 -4.41
C ASN A 10 1.93 -8.66 -4.00
N TYR A 11 1.03 -9.43 -3.40
CA TYR A 11 -0.28 -8.93 -2.95
C TYR A 11 -0.19 -7.74 -1.98
N PHE A 12 0.96 -7.59 -1.30
CA PHE A 12 1.23 -6.51 -0.35
C PHE A 12 1.91 -5.28 -0.98
N ALA A 13 2.37 -5.36 -2.23
CA ALA A 13 3.18 -4.32 -2.87
C ALA A 13 2.33 -3.25 -3.58
N PHE A 14 1.02 -3.46 -3.69
CA PHE A 14 0.14 -2.61 -4.48
C PHE A 14 -1.30 -2.60 -3.91
N THR A 15 -2.06 -1.53 -4.17
CA THR A 15 -3.50 -1.45 -3.89
C THR A 15 -4.30 -1.00 -5.10
N LYS A 16 -5.44 -1.66 -5.33
CA LYS A 16 -6.41 -1.32 -6.38
C LYS A 16 -7.43 -0.28 -5.94
N ASP A 17 -7.59 -0.08 -4.63
CA ASP A 17 -8.61 0.80 -4.07
C ASP A 17 -8.03 1.74 -2.99
N PRO A 18 -7.14 2.67 -3.38
CA PRO A 18 -6.62 3.69 -2.47
C PRO A 18 -7.73 4.65 -2.00
N ARG A 19 -8.82 4.80 -2.77
CA ARG A 19 -9.91 5.72 -2.46
C ARG A 19 -10.69 5.29 -1.23
N SER A 20 -11.10 4.02 -1.15
CA SER A 20 -11.84 3.54 0.03
C SER A 20 -11.00 3.62 1.30
N GLN A 21 -9.69 3.38 1.20
CA GLN A 21 -8.75 3.56 2.32
C GLN A 21 -8.69 5.03 2.78
N ALA A 22 -8.54 5.97 1.84
CA ALA A 22 -8.53 7.39 2.16
C ALA A 22 -9.85 7.86 2.81
N LEU A 23 -10.99 7.38 2.33
CA LEU A 23 -12.31 7.69 2.90
C LEU A 23 -12.44 7.19 4.34
N ARG A 24 -11.98 5.98 4.65
CA ARG A 24 -11.98 5.44 6.02
C ARG A 24 -11.09 6.27 6.94
N LEU A 25 -9.90 6.67 6.49
CA LEU A 25 -9.04 7.56 7.27
C LEU A 25 -9.75 8.90 7.52
N GLY A 26 -10.34 9.51 6.49
CA GLY A 26 -11.10 10.76 6.61
C GLY A 26 -12.21 10.66 7.65
N GLN A 27 -13.03 9.61 7.59
CA GLN A 27 -14.08 9.32 8.57
C GLN A 27 -13.52 9.16 9.98
N SER A 28 -12.46 8.36 10.15
CA SER A 28 -11.85 8.10 11.47
C SER A 28 -11.26 9.36 12.13
N MET A 29 -10.90 10.36 11.32
CA MET A 29 -10.33 11.63 11.75
C MET A 29 -11.37 12.76 11.84
N ASN A 30 -12.66 12.44 11.67
CA ASN A 30 -13.75 13.42 11.60
C ASN A 30 -13.48 14.51 10.55
N CYS A 31 -12.98 14.11 9.37
CA CYS A 31 -12.80 14.98 8.22
C CYS A 31 -13.96 14.82 7.22
N PRO A 32 -14.35 15.89 6.51
CA PRO A 32 -15.33 15.80 5.43
C PRO A 32 -14.82 14.87 4.33
N THR A 33 -15.73 14.10 3.73
CA THR A 33 -15.41 13.08 2.71
C THR A 33 -16.15 13.29 1.39
N ASN A 34 -16.88 14.41 1.25
CA ASN A 34 -17.63 14.75 0.05
C ASN A 34 -16.70 14.97 -1.16
N THR A 35 -15.59 15.68 -0.95
CA THR A 35 -14.58 15.93 -1.98
C THR A 35 -13.18 15.56 -1.49
N SER A 36 -12.31 15.16 -2.42
CA SER A 36 -10.91 14.88 -2.10
C SER A 36 -10.19 16.12 -1.59
N GLN A 37 -10.54 17.31 -2.12
CA GLN A 37 -9.96 18.59 -1.74
C GLN A 37 -10.24 18.94 -0.28
N GLU A 38 -11.50 18.87 0.15
CA GLU A 38 -11.89 19.15 1.54
C GLU A 38 -11.30 18.14 2.51
N MET A 39 -11.32 16.85 2.14
CA MET A 39 -10.75 15.77 2.95
C MET A 39 -9.24 15.99 3.15
N VAL A 40 -8.49 16.28 2.08
CA VAL A 40 -7.05 16.54 2.14
C VAL A 40 -6.76 17.80 2.96
N ALA A 41 -7.52 18.88 2.77
CA ALA A 41 -7.34 20.10 3.55
C ALA A 41 -7.52 19.85 5.05
N CYS A 42 -8.54 19.06 5.45
CA CYS A 42 -8.74 18.68 6.84
C CYS A 42 -7.61 17.77 7.35
N LEU A 43 -7.24 16.72 6.61
CA LEU A 43 -6.21 15.76 7.04
C LEU A 43 -4.84 16.41 7.21
N LYS A 44 -4.49 17.40 6.37
CA LYS A 44 -3.25 18.18 6.50
C LYS A 44 -3.14 18.97 7.81
N ASN A 45 -4.27 19.26 8.47
CA ASN A 45 -4.31 19.95 9.76
C ASN A 45 -4.31 18.99 10.96
N LYS A 46 -4.32 17.66 10.74
CA LYS A 46 -4.25 16.68 11.83
C LYS A 46 -2.81 16.41 12.26
N PRO A 47 -2.56 16.14 13.54
CA PRO A 47 -1.25 15.71 13.99
C PRO A 47 -0.82 14.41 13.28
N ALA A 48 0.41 14.37 12.76
CA ALA A 48 0.93 13.20 12.04
C ALA A 48 0.87 11.91 12.88
N LEU A 49 1.08 12.02 14.20
CA LEU A 49 0.98 10.88 15.11
C LEU A 49 -0.45 10.32 15.19
N GLU A 50 -1.47 11.16 15.13
CA GLU A 50 -2.86 10.71 15.11
C GLU A 50 -3.21 10.02 13.79
N LEU A 51 -2.76 10.57 12.66
CA LEU A 51 -2.91 9.94 11.35
C LEU A 51 -2.29 8.55 11.32
N ASN A 52 -1.08 8.40 11.85
CA ASN A 52 -0.38 7.13 11.94
C ASN A 52 -1.13 6.14 12.85
N ARG A 53 -1.56 6.58 14.04
CA ARG A 53 -2.36 5.75 14.96
C ARG A 53 -3.68 5.30 14.34
N ALA A 54 -4.37 6.18 13.61
CA ALA A 54 -5.60 5.85 12.91
C ALA A 54 -5.36 4.78 11.84
N ASN A 55 -4.31 4.93 11.04
CA ASN A 55 -3.89 3.92 10.05
C ASN A 55 -3.57 2.56 10.70
N ASN A 56 -2.83 2.55 11.82
CA ASN A 56 -2.40 1.31 12.48
C ASN A 56 -3.56 0.45 13.00
N LYS A 57 -4.73 1.04 13.27
CA LYS A 57 -5.92 0.27 13.66
C LYS A 57 -6.40 -0.68 12.56
N TYR A 58 -6.08 -0.40 11.31
CA TYR A 58 -6.50 -1.17 10.14
C TYR A 58 -5.41 -2.11 9.62
N LEU A 59 -4.24 -2.15 10.29
CA LEU A 59 -3.14 -3.05 9.95
C LEU A 59 -3.32 -4.40 10.63
N ASP A 60 -3.91 -5.37 9.92
CA ASP A 60 -3.86 -6.77 10.33
C ASP A 60 -3.27 -7.66 9.23
N PHE A 61 -1.99 -7.99 9.41
CA PHE A 61 -1.26 -8.88 8.51
C PHE A 61 -1.74 -10.34 8.56
N ILE A 62 -2.35 -10.77 9.67
CA ILE A 62 -2.77 -12.17 9.87
C ILE A 62 -4.18 -12.38 9.32
N GLU A 63 -5.09 -11.44 9.59
CA GLU A 63 -6.51 -11.55 9.17
C GLU A 63 -6.76 -11.07 7.73
N GLY A 64 -5.70 -10.83 6.95
CA GLY A 64 -5.83 -10.36 5.57
C GLY A 64 -6.35 -8.92 5.43
N ARG A 65 -6.49 -8.16 6.53
CA ARG A 65 -6.81 -6.73 6.49
C ARG A 65 -5.57 -5.95 6.11
N HIS A 66 -5.38 -5.90 4.81
CA HIS A 66 -4.23 -5.35 4.14
C HIS A 66 -4.38 -3.86 3.83
N GLU A 67 -4.88 -3.09 4.79
CA GLU A 67 -5.10 -1.65 4.63
C GLU A 67 -3.82 -0.84 4.87
N MET A 68 -2.66 -1.35 4.43
CA MET A 68 -1.45 -0.53 4.34
C MET A 68 -1.58 0.46 3.20
N TYR A 69 -1.14 1.69 3.39
CA TYR A 69 -0.88 2.58 2.27
C TYR A 69 0.24 1.98 1.43
N ARG A 70 -0.02 1.83 0.12
CA ARG A 70 0.82 1.12 -0.84
C ARG A 70 0.83 1.89 -2.16
N PRO A 71 1.79 1.64 -3.05
CA PRO A 71 1.70 2.08 -4.44
C PRO A 71 0.32 1.76 -5.04
N SER A 72 -0.21 2.69 -5.81
CA SER A 72 -1.47 2.57 -6.55
C SER A 72 -1.32 3.29 -7.90
N PRO A 73 -2.11 2.96 -8.93
CA PRO A 73 -2.06 3.67 -10.19
C PRO A 73 -2.51 5.10 -9.97
N GLU A 74 -1.81 6.03 -10.59
CA GLU A 74 -2.10 7.46 -10.48
C GLU A 74 -3.14 7.88 -11.51
N ILE A 75 -4.06 8.75 -11.09
CA ILE A 75 -5.14 9.24 -11.96
C ILE A 75 -4.65 10.40 -12.83
N VAL A 76 -3.76 11.23 -12.28
CA VAL A 76 -3.12 12.33 -13.02
C VAL A 76 -1.89 11.74 -13.70
N ILE A 77 -1.79 11.92 -15.02
CA ILE A 77 -0.68 11.43 -15.83
C ILE A 77 0.08 12.64 -16.38
N ASP A 78 1.28 12.85 -15.86
CA ASP A 78 2.22 13.92 -16.20
C ASP A 78 3.67 13.41 -16.13
N ASN A 79 4.64 14.34 -16.19
CA ASN A 79 6.06 13.99 -16.20
C ASN A 79 6.58 13.46 -14.84
N ASP A 80 5.85 13.70 -13.76
CA ASP A 80 6.23 13.29 -12.39
C ASP A 80 5.51 12.02 -11.94
N THR A 81 4.61 11.49 -12.78
CA THR A 81 3.86 10.26 -12.51
C THR A 81 4.80 9.07 -12.38
N PHE A 82 4.71 8.35 -11.26
CA PHE A 82 5.53 7.18 -10.96
C PHE A 82 4.90 5.90 -11.48
N LEU A 83 3.60 5.67 -11.22
CA LEU A 83 2.90 4.43 -11.60
C LEU A 83 1.63 4.72 -12.38
N THR A 84 1.69 4.55 -13.70
CA THR A 84 0.59 4.91 -14.62
C THR A 84 -0.52 3.87 -14.72
N ASP A 85 -0.24 2.59 -14.42
CA ASP A 85 -1.23 1.51 -14.42
C ASP A 85 -0.79 0.38 -13.46
N GLU A 86 -1.59 -0.68 -13.34
CA GLU A 86 -1.26 -1.85 -12.54
C GLU A 86 0.07 -2.49 -13.02
N PRO A 87 0.99 -2.87 -12.10
CA PRO A 87 2.29 -3.43 -12.48
C PRO A 87 2.21 -4.63 -13.43
N HIS A 88 1.22 -5.50 -13.25
CA HIS A 88 1.04 -6.68 -14.10
C HIS A 88 0.75 -6.32 -15.56
N LYS A 89 -0.01 -5.24 -15.82
CA LYS A 89 -0.30 -4.78 -17.19
C LYS A 89 0.93 -4.15 -17.81
N LEU A 90 1.62 -3.28 -17.07
CA LEU A 90 2.83 -2.62 -17.58
C LEU A 90 3.89 -3.64 -18.00
N ILE A 91 4.04 -4.72 -17.24
CA ILE A 91 4.94 -5.83 -17.61
C ILE A 91 4.48 -6.53 -18.90
N LEU A 92 3.20 -6.89 -19.00
CA LEU A 92 2.64 -7.57 -20.18
C LEU A 92 2.71 -6.72 -21.45
N GLU A 93 2.59 -5.40 -21.30
CA GLU A 93 2.68 -4.42 -22.39
C GLU A 93 4.13 -4.07 -22.76
N GLY A 94 5.13 -4.60 -22.04
CA GLY A 94 6.53 -4.24 -22.24
C GLY A 94 6.85 -2.79 -21.85
N LYS A 95 5.97 -2.12 -21.09
CA LYS A 95 6.16 -0.76 -20.55
C LYS A 95 6.98 -0.78 -19.25
N VAL A 96 8.05 -1.57 -19.26
CA VAL A 96 9.00 -1.71 -18.16
C VAL A 96 10.41 -1.71 -18.75
N ALA A 97 11.42 -1.39 -17.94
CA ALA A 97 12.80 -1.42 -18.41
C ALA A 97 13.21 -2.85 -18.82
N ASP A 98 13.60 -3.03 -20.09
CA ASP A 98 14.14 -4.28 -20.59
C ASP A 98 15.63 -4.40 -20.25
N VAL A 99 15.89 -4.87 -19.03
CA VAL A 99 17.24 -5.04 -18.48
C VAL A 99 17.33 -6.34 -17.67
N PRO A 100 18.52 -6.95 -17.52
CA PRO A 100 18.68 -8.14 -16.68
C PRO A 100 18.15 -7.93 -15.26
N TRP A 101 17.31 -8.85 -14.80
CA TRP A 101 16.66 -8.82 -13.48
C TRP A 101 16.84 -10.16 -12.75
N ILE A 102 17.32 -10.09 -11.51
CA ILE A 102 17.45 -11.24 -10.62
C ILE A 102 16.40 -11.13 -9.52
N VAL A 103 15.65 -12.21 -9.28
CA VAL A 103 14.66 -12.32 -8.21
C VAL A 103 14.98 -13.53 -7.36
N GLY A 104 14.97 -13.35 -6.03
CA GLY A 104 15.16 -14.44 -5.08
C GLY A 104 14.23 -14.32 -3.89
N ALA A 105 14.04 -15.43 -3.18
CA ALA A 105 13.30 -15.52 -1.92
C ALA A 105 13.96 -16.58 -1.02
N ASN A 106 13.72 -16.50 0.29
CA ASN A 106 14.16 -17.54 1.21
C ASN A 106 13.20 -18.74 1.19
N THR A 107 13.68 -19.91 1.60
CA THR A 107 12.87 -21.14 1.68
C THR A 107 11.74 -21.06 2.72
N ASN A 108 11.81 -20.10 3.65
CA ASN A 108 10.93 -20.02 4.82
C ASN A 108 10.43 -18.59 5.13
N GLU A 109 10.12 -17.77 4.12
CA GLU A 109 9.60 -16.38 4.27
C GLU A 109 8.43 -16.26 5.26
N ALA A 110 7.52 -17.25 5.26
CA ALA A 110 6.31 -17.22 6.07
C ALA A 110 6.57 -17.36 7.58
N LEU A 111 7.78 -17.76 8.01
CA LEU A 111 8.14 -17.78 9.44
C LEU A 111 8.03 -16.39 10.08
N LEU A 112 8.15 -15.32 9.29
CA LEU A 112 7.90 -13.95 9.74
C LEU A 112 6.52 -13.77 10.41
N PHE A 113 5.50 -14.48 9.92
CA PHE A 113 4.14 -14.33 10.43
C PHE A 113 3.85 -15.16 11.68
N ILE A 114 4.66 -16.20 11.96
CA ILE A 114 4.47 -17.09 13.10
C ILE A 114 4.63 -16.35 14.43
N ILE A 115 5.63 -15.47 14.55
CA ILE A 115 5.91 -14.72 15.79
C ILE A 115 4.67 -13.95 16.25
N ARG A 116 3.93 -13.33 15.32
CA ARG A 116 2.76 -12.52 15.65
C ARG A 116 1.53 -13.37 15.99
N THR A 117 1.43 -14.59 15.47
CA THR A 117 0.39 -15.55 15.87
C THR A 117 0.65 -16.04 17.29
N LEU A 118 1.88 -16.47 17.58
CA LEU A 118 2.24 -16.97 18.91
C LEU A 118 2.17 -15.88 19.98
N SER A 119 2.50 -14.62 19.66
CA SER A 119 2.40 -13.51 20.62
C SER A 119 0.97 -13.11 20.99
N LYS A 120 -0.05 -13.61 20.28
CA LYS A 120 -1.47 -13.37 20.64
C LYS A 120 -2.01 -14.44 21.61
N GLU A 121 -1.29 -15.55 21.79
CA GLU A 121 -1.70 -16.69 22.64
C GLU A 121 -1.03 -16.69 24.04
N PHE A 122 -0.08 -15.79 24.28
CA PHE A 122 0.57 -15.53 25.57
C PHE A 122 0.37 -14.07 25.98
#